data_AF-A0A2M8A3I6-F1
#
_entry.id   AF-A0A2M8A3I6-F1
#
_cell.length_a   1.000
_cell.length_b   1.000
_cell.length_c   1.000
_cell.angle_alpha   90.00
_cell.angle_beta   90.00
_cell.angle_gamma   90.00
#
_symmetry.space_group_name_H-M   'P 1'
#
loop_
_entity.id
_entity.type
_entity.pdbx_description
1 polymer ?
#
loop_
_entity_poly.entity_id
_entity_poly.type
_entity_poly.pdbx_seq_one_letter_code
_entity_poly.pdbx_strand_id
1 'polypeptide(L)'
;MELILYIFAVIFGFLLIGLFYTLLKDFREIVHSLINRCKPDFFCPITWFLSPIWLIGFVLDNLFGFDILVKNRKNNQLEKYPSTKNLEMDFEFGDKLIFSNTSKRNIESLIKEFLDFCDGNLRFDNFNIKNTKPITVLCPNQITFYDFNILIQHVCNKVKESWGIFNSRNLSYYSYSDENTIHNIVGQTITGQKFSIYTLDDLYNEKYLKLNQDLSVKKFDWSFVQHRN
;
A
#
# COMPACT_ATOMS: atom_id res chain seq x y z
N MET A 1 2.97 -29.22 -46.44
CA MET A 1 3.46 -27.83 -46.59
C MET A 1 2.35 -26.83 -46.30
N GLU A 2 1.15 -27.02 -46.87
CA GLU A 2 -0.02 -26.14 -46.66
C GLU A 2 -0.51 -26.07 -45.21
N LEU A 3 -0.61 -27.21 -44.51
CA LEU A 3 -1.04 -27.23 -43.09
C LEU A 3 -0.15 -26.35 -42.18
N ILE A 4 1.16 -26.35 -42.44
CA ILE A 4 2.14 -25.57 -41.66
C ILE A 4 1.96 -24.08 -41.95
N LEU A 5 1.69 -23.72 -43.20
CA LEU A 5 1.37 -22.34 -43.61
C LEU A 5 0.08 -21.84 -42.93
N TYR A 6 -0.96 -22.68 -42.82
CA TYR A 6 -2.19 -22.31 -42.13
C TYR A 6 -1.98 -22.09 -40.63
N ILE A 7 -1.23 -22.97 -39.97
CA ILE A 7 -0.90 -22.80 -38.54
C ILE A 7 -0.10 -21.51 -38.32
N PHE A 8 0.87 -21.22 -39.19
CA PHE A 8 1.68 -20.00 -39.09
C PHE A 8 0.85 -18.73 -39.30
N ALA A 9 -0.08 -18.73 -40.26
CA ALA A 9 -0.99 -17.61 -40.51
C ALA A 9 -1.91 -17.33 -39.31
N VAL A 10 -2.41 -18.37 -38.65
CA VAL A 10 -3.25 -18.24 -37.45
C VAL A 10 -2.45 -17.66 -36.27
N ILE A 11 -1.24 -18.17 -36.02
CA ILE A 11 -0.36 -17.65 -34.96
C ILE A 11 -0.01 -16.18 -35.21
N PHE A 12 0.32 -15.84 -36.45
CA PHE A 12 0.63 -14.46 -36.83
C PHE A 12 -0.57 -13.52 -36.66
N GLY A 13 -1.79 -13.99 -36.96
CA GLY A 13 -3.03 -13.25 -36.69
C GLY A 13 -3.23 -12.97 -35.20
N PHE A 14 -3.02 -13.97 -34.33
CA PHE A 14 -3.08 -13.76 -32.88
C PHE A 14 -2.02 -12.79 -32.36
N LEU A 15 -0.80 -12.85 -32.90
CA LEU A 15 0.27 -11.90 -32.54
C LEU A 15 -0.07 -10.47 -32.96
N LEU A 16 -0.65 -10.28 -34.15
CA LEU A 16 -1.11 -8.96 -34.61
C LEU A 16 -2.24 -8.41 -33.73
N ILE A 17 -3.20 -9.25 -33.35
CA ILE A 17 -4.29 -8.85 -32.43
C ILE A 17 -3.71 -8.47 -31.06
N GLY A 18 -2.78 -9.27 -30.54
CA GLY A 18 -2.09 -8.98 -29.28
C GLY A 18 -1.33 -7.66 -29.33
N LEU A 19 -0.60 -7.40 -30.42
CA LEU A 19 0.18 -6.19 -30.63
C LEU A 19 -0.70 -4.94 -30.82
N PHE A 20 -1.83 -5.08 -31.52
CA PHE A 20 -2.82 -4.03 -31.65
C PHE A 20 -3.51 -3.73 -30.31
N TYR A 21 -3.80 -4.76 -29.52
CA TYR A 21 -4.36 -4.61 -28.17
C TYR A 21 -3.38 -3.91 -27.22
N THR A 22 -2.10 -4.26 -27.21
CA THR A 22 -1.10 -3.54 -26.41
C THR A 22 -0.91 -2.11 -26.89
N LEU A 23 -0.84 -1.86 -28.20
CA LEU A 23 -0.76 -0.49 -28.74
C LEU A 23 -1.96 0.37 -28.33
N LEU A 24 -3.18 -0.17 -28.41
CA LEU A 24 -4.39 0.53 -27.96
C LEU A 24 -4.41 0.74 -26.44
N LYS A 25 -3.97 -0.24 -25.66
CA LYS A 25 -3.91 -0.16 -24.21
C LYS A 25 -2.87 0.88 -23.76
N ASP A 26 -1.67 0.83 -24.32
CA ASP A 26 -0.57 1.73 -24.01
C ASP A 26 -0.90 3.16 -24.49
N PHE A 27 -1.53 3.31 -25.65
CA PHE A 27 -2.04 4.60 -26.12
C PHE A 27 -3.09 5.17 -25.15
N ARG A 28 -4.01 4.33 -24.66
CA ARG A 28 -5.00 4.74 -23.65
C ARG A 28 -4.33 5.17 -22.35
N GLU A 29 -3.32 4.46 -21.88
CA GLU A 29 -2.56 4.82 -20.67
C GLU A 29 -1.76 6.12 -20.85
N ILE A 30 -1.16 6.34 -22.02
CA ILE A 30 -0.45 7.58 -22.38
C ILE A 30 -1.42 8.76 -22.42
N VAL A 31 -2.55 8.61 -23.11
CA VAL A 31 -3.59 9.65 -23.19
C VAL A 31 -4.18 9.94 -21.80
N HIS A 32 -4.41 8.90 -20.99
CA HIS A 32 -4.86 9.03 -19.60
C HIS A 32 -3.86 9.81 -18.73
N SER A 33 -2.56 9.50 -18.84
CA SER A 33 -1.49 10.22 -18.12
C SER A 33 -1.39 11.69 -18.55
N LEU A 34 -1.53 11.96 -19.86
CA LEU A 34 -1.40 13.30 -20.44
C LEU A 34 -2.60 14.20 -20.09
N ILE A 35 -3.82 13.66 -20.14
CA ILE A 35 -5.05 14.38 -19.78
C ILE A 35 -5.08 14.70 -18.28
N ASN A 36 -4.67 13.75 -17.42
CA ASN A 36 -4.64 13.97 -15.97
C ASN A 36 -3.60 15.03 -15.55
N ARG A 37 -2.47 15.15 -16.25
CA ARG A 37 -1.48 16.23 -16.04
C ARG A 37 -2.00 17.62 -16.42
N CYS A 38 -3.02 17.68 -17.26
CA CYS A 38 -3.67 18.93 -17.68
C CYS A 38 -4.82 19.35 -16.74
N LYS A 39 -5.07 18.60 -15.64
CA LYS A 39 -6.09 18.96 -14.66
C LYS A 39 -5.76 20.32 -14.03
N PRO A 40 -6.67 21.29 -14.04
CA PRO A 40 -6.41 22.61 -13.47
C PRO A 40 -6.21 22.49 -11.96
N ASP A 41 -5.12 23.07 -11.48
CA ASP A 41 -4.75 23.18 -10.07
C ASP A 41 -4.63 24.66 -9.68
N PHE A 42 -5.08 25.00 -8.47
CA PHE A 42 -5.07 26.36 -7.94
C PHE A 42 -3.65 26.91 -7.76
N PHE A 43 -2.67 26.05 -7.48
CA PHE A 43 -1.30 26.46 -7.18
C PHE A 43 -0.36 26.46 -8.40
N CYS A 44 -0.83 26.03 -9.58
CA CYS A 44 -0.02 25.95 -10.79
C CYS A 44 -0.71 26.63 -11.98
N PRO A 45 -0.53 27.94 -12.20
CA PRO A 45 -1.28 28.72 -13.19
C PRO A 45 -1.10 28.22 -14.64
N ILE A 46 -0.02 27.50 -14.95
CA ILE A 46 0.21 26.87 -16.26
C ILE A 46 -0.84 25.79 -16.56
N THR A 47 -1.37 25.12 -15.54
CA THR A 47 -2.41 24.08 -15.70
C THR A 47 -3.76 24.65 -16.15
N TRP A 48 -4.02 25.93 -15.87
CA TRP A 48 -5.23 26.62 -16.37
C TRP A 48 -5.18 26.85 -17.87
N PHE A 49 -4.00 27.06 -18.43
CA PHE A 49 -3.82 27.18 -19.88
C PHE A 49 -4.06 25.84 -20.61
N LEU A 50 -3.79 24.72 -19.93
CA LEU A 50 -4.00 23.36 -20.44
C LEU A 50 -5.41 22.81 -20.13
N SER A 51 -6.22 23.55 -19.37
CA SER A 51 -7.58 23.16 -18.97
C SER A 51 -8.54 22.79 -20.11
N PRO A 52 -8.44 23.34 -21.34
CA PRO A 52 -9.29 22.90 -22.45
C PRO A 52 -9.07 21.43 -22.82
N ILE A 53 -7.83 20.92 -22.70
CA ILE A 53 -7.48 19.52 -23.00
C ILE A 53 -8.12 18.59 -21.96
N TRP A 54 -8.08 18.99 -20.69
CA TRP A 54 -8.76 18.26 -19.62
C TRP A 54 -10.29 18.26 -19.76
N LEU A 55 -10.87 19.39 -20.18
CA LEU A 55 -12.32 19.54 -20.37
C LEU A 55 -12.84 18.68 -21.53
N ILE A 56 -12.06 18.54 -22.61
CA ILE A 56 -12.35 17.58 -23.69
C ILE A 56 -12.35 16.15 -23.14
N GLY A 57 -11.35 15.78 -22.33
CA GLY A 57 -11.30 14.50 -21.64
C GLY A 57 -12.52 14.26 -20.73
N PHE A 58 -12.97 15.29 -20.01
CA PHE A 58 -14.15 15.26 -19.15
C PHE A 58 -15.45 15.02 -19.92
N VAL A 59 -15.65 15.73 -21.03
CA VAL A 59 -16.85 15.57 -21.87
C VAL A 59 -16.87 14.18 -22.52
N LEU A 60 -15.73 13.71 -23.01
CA LEU A 60 -15.61 12.37 -23.61
C LEU A 60 -15.91 11.26 -22.59
N ASP A 61 -15.44 11.42 -21.35
CA ASP A 61 -15.68 10.43 -20.29
C ASP A 61 -17.15 10.40 -19.83
N ASN A 62 -17.79 11.56 -19.75
CA ASN A 62 -19.16 11.69 -19.25
C ASN A 62 -20.24 11.35 -20.29
N LEU A 63 -20.00 11.62 -21.58
CA LEU A 63 -20.96 11.32 -22.65
C LEU A 63 -20.79 9.92 -23.24
N PHE A 64 -19.56 9.41 -23.34
CA PHE A 64 -19.26 8.17 -24.04
C PHE A 64 -18.71 7.06 -23.13
N GLY A 65 -18.48 7.34 -21.83
CA GLY A 65 -18.13 6.32 -20.85
C GLY A 65 -16.76 5.67 -21.06
N PHE A 66 -15.82 6.37 -21.68
CA PHE A 66 -14.50 5.82 -22.04
C PHE A 66 -13.57 5.55 -20.82
N ASP A 67 -13.99 5.87 -19.59
CA ASP A 67 -13.20 5.80 -18.35
C ASP A 67 -11.82 6.47 -18.55
N ILE A 68 -11.83 7.69 -19.10
CA ILE A 68 -10.62 8.47 -19.42
C ILE A 68 -10.19 9.32 -18.24
N LEU A 69 -11.13 9.72 -17.38
CA LEU A 69 -10.80 10.42 -16.14
C LEU A 69 -10.89 9.45 -14.97
N VAL A 70 -10.08 9.72 -13.95
CA VAL A 70 -10.26 9.11 -12.63
C VAL A 70 -11.63 9.54 -12.13
N LYS A 71 -12.63 8.68 -12.29
CA LYS A 71 -13.92 8.79 -11.61
C LYS A 71 -13.61 8.69 -10.13
N ASN A 72 -13.54 9.85 -9.46
CA ASN A 72 -13.40 9.97 -8.02
C ASN A 72 -14.49 9.11 -7.36
N ARG A 73 -14.12 7.89 -6.96
CA ARG A 73 -14.94 7.07 -6.08
C ARG A 73 -15.03 7.82 -4.77
N LYS A 74 -16.16 8.51 -4.58
CA LYS A 74 -16.64 9.13 -3.33
C LYS A 74 -15.58 9.93 -2.55
N ASN A 75 -15.65 11.24 -2.73
CA ASN A 75 -15.25 12.27 -1.76
C ASN A 75 -15.42 11.79 -0.30
N ASN A 76 -14.30 11.78 0.45
CA ASN A 76 -14.13 11.81 1.92
C ASN A 76 -13.02 10.89 2.46
N GLN A 77 -12.07 10.43 1.63
CA GLN A 77 -10.84 9.85 2.15
C GLN A 77 -9.86 11.00 2.42
N LEU A 78 -9.85 11.50 3.65
CA LEU A 78 -8.78 12.38 4.11
C LEU A 78 -7.45 11.66 3.84
N GLU A 79 -6.53 12.30 3.10
CA GLU A 79 -5.22 11.72 2.84
C GLU A 79 -4.49 11.39 4.14
N LYS A 80 -4.72 12.19 5.18
CA LYS A 80 -4.19 12.04 6.53
C LYS A 80 -5.31 12.22 7.55
N TYR A 81 -5.38 11.32 8.53
CA TYR A 81 -6.30 11.46 9.64
C TYR A 81 -5.91 12.63 10.55
N PRO A 82 -6.89 13.43 11.04
CA PRO A 82 -6.61 14.43 12.04
C PRO A 82 -6.11 13.75 13.32
N SER A 83 -5.17 14.39 14.01
CA SER A 83 -4.65 13.91 15.27
C SER A 83 -5.10 14.83 16.40
N THR A 84 -5.51 14.23 17.52
CA THR A 84 -5.77 14.97 18.76
C THR A 84 -4.51 15.08 19.62
N LYS A 85 -3.60 14.11 19.50
CA LYS A 85 -2.35 14.05 20.28
C LYS A 85 -1.34 13.13 19.61
N ASN A 86 -0.06 13.45 19.74
CA ASN A 86 1.04 12.56 19.38
C ASN A 86 1.48 11.75 20.60
N LEU A 87 1.59 10.43 20.42
CA LEU A 87 2.14 9.52 21.42
C LEU A 87 3.53 9.08 20.97
N GLU A 88 4.56 9.45 21.73
CA GLU A 88 5.93 8.99 21.53
C GLU A 88 6.08 7.52 21.94
N MET A 89 7.02 6.82 21.30
CA MET A 89 7.25 5.40 21.53
C MET A 89 8.74 5.06 21.44
N ASP A 90 9.11 4.03 22.17
CA ASP A 90 10.45 3.46 22.27
C ASP A 90 10.70 2.42 21.18
N PHE A 91 10.46 2.81 19.91
CA PHE A 91 10.43 1.88 18.78
C PHE A 91 11.69 1.01 18.67
N GLU A 92 12.86 1.56 18.96
CA GLU A 92 14.15 0.85 18.88
C GLU A 92 14.21 -0.37 19.82
N PHE A 93 13.55 -0.31 20.98
CA PHE A 93 13.65 -1.31 22.04
C PHE A 93 12.52 -2.34 22.04
N GLY A 94 11.45 -2.13 21.27
CA GLY A 94 10.34 -3.07 21.19
C GLY A 94 10.56 -4.20 20.18
N ASP A 95 9.89 -5.32 20.43
CA ASP A 95 9.72 -6.41 19.47
C ASP A 95 8.81 -5.93 18.33
N LYS A 96 9.25 -6.16 17.09
CA LYS A 96 8.49 -5.89 15.86
C LYS A 96 8.09 -7.19 15.22
N LEU A 97 6.79 -7.42 15.10
CA LEU A 97 6.22 -8.66 14.60
C LEU A 97 5.25 -8.38 13.46
N ILE A 98 5.15 -9.31 12.52
CA ILE A 98 4.07 -9.34 11.52
C ILE A 98 3.34 -10.67 11.67
N PHE A 99 2.03 -10.60 11.89
CA PHE A 99 1.14 -11.75 11.74
C PHE A 99 0.46 -11.69 10.40
N SER A 100 0.45 -12.81 9.69
CA SER A 100 -0.19 -12.88 8.38
C SER A 100 -0.83 -14.24 8.17
N ASN A 101 -2.09 -14.24 7.74
CA ASN A 101 -2.82 -15.44 7.38
C ASN A 101 -2.43 -15.92 5.96
N THR A 102 -1.19 -16.37 5.81
CA THR A 102 -0.62 -16.80 4.53
C THR A 102 0.31 -18.00 4.66
N SER A 103 0.92 -18.42 3.54
CA SER A 103 1.94 -19.48 3.52
C SER A 103 3.35 -18.92 3.72
N LYS A 104 4.26 -19.74 4.25
CA LYS A 104 5.65 -19.32 4.51
C LYS A 104 6.30 -18.81 3.23
N ARG A 105 6.16 -19.56 2.13
CA ARG A 105 6.67 -19.17 0.81
C ARG A 105 6.17 -17.79 0.37
N ASN A 106 4.90 -17.47 0.63
CA ASN A 106 4.32 -16.20 0.23
C ASN A 106 4.88 -15.04 1.07
N ILE A 107 4.96 -15.19 2.40
CA ILE A 107 5.54 -14.13 3.24
C ILE A 107 7.02 -13.91 2.91
N GLU A 108 7.76 -14.97 2.59
CA GLU A 108 9.15 -14.87 2.15
C GLU A 108 9.28 -14.07 0.84
N SER A 109 8.36 -14.27 -0.12
CA SER A 109 8.32 -13.49 -1.36
C SER A 109 8.09 -12.01 -1.07
N LEU A 110 7.10 -11.69 -0.23
CA LEU A 110 6.75 -10.31 0.12
C LEU A 110 7.88 -9.58 0.85
N ILE A 111 8.61 -10.28 1.73
CA ILE A 111 9.78 -9.68 2.40
C ILE A 111 10.89 -9.42 1.37
N LYS A 112 11.13 -10.32 0.42
CA LYS A 112 12.13 -10.11 -0.64
C LYS A 112 11.76 -8.95 -1.55
N GLU A 113 10.51 -8.87 -1.99
CA GLU A 113 9.98 -7.74 -2.77
C GLU A 113 10.15 -6.41 -2.04
N PHE A 114 9.89 -6.38 -0.72
CA PHE A 114 10.14 -5.21 0.11
C PHE A 114 11.63 -4.84 0.18
N LEU A 115 12.52 -5.84 0.32
CA LEU A 115 13.96 -5.61 0.40
C LEU A 115 14.55 -5.11 -0.92
N ASP A 116 13.96 -5.45 -2.07
CA ASP A 116 14.36 -4.90 -3.37
C ASP A 116 14.04 -3.39 -3.49
N PHE A 117 13.09 -2.90 -2.70
CA PHE A 117 12.73 -1.48 -2.62
C PHE A 117 13.48 -0.72 -1.51
N CYS A 118 13.90 -1.41 -0.45
CA CYS A 118 14.53 -0.78 0.70
C CYS A 118 16.02 -0.50 0.44
N ASP A 119 16.41 0.78 0.44
CA ASP A 119 17.82 1.21 0.34
C ASP A 119 18.67 0.90 1.59
N GLY A 120 18.09 0.21 2.58
CA GLY A 120 18.71 -0.05 3.88
C GLY A 120 19.62 -1.28 3.94
N ASN A 121 20.35 -1.41 5.06
CA ASN A 121 21.21 -2.58 5.37
C ASN A 121 20.43 -3.83 5.82
N LEU A 122 19.12 -3.90 5.57
CA LEU A 122 18.30 -5.04 5.94
C LEU A 122 18.57 -6.20 4.97
N ARG A 123 18.84 -7.39 5.49
CA ARG A 123 18.93 -8.61 4.67
C ARG A 123 17.81 -9.55 5.05
N PHE A 124 17.42 -10.39 4.09
CA PHE A 124 16.37 -11.39 4.29
C PHE A 124 16.65 -12.30 5.49
N ASP A 125 17.91 -12.69 5.69
CA ASP A 125 18.35 -13.56 6.79
C ASP A 125 18.18 -12.92 8.19
N ASN A 126 17.98 -11.60 8.25
CA ASN A 126 17.69 -10.91 9.52
C ASN A 126 16.26 -11.13 10.01
N PHE A 127 15.36 -11.65 9.17
CA PHE A 127 13.97 -11.91 9.52
C PHE A 127 13.80 -13.36 10.00
N ASN A 128 13.19 -13.53 11.18
CA ASN A 128 12.91 -14.87 11.70
C ASN A 128 11.44 -15.24 11.47
N ILE A 129 11.21 -16.15 10.53
CA ILE A 129 9.87 -16.58 10.11
C ILE A 129 9.51 -17.89 10.81
N LYS A 130 8.57 -17.82 11.75
CA LYS A 130 7.98 -19.00 12.41
C LYS A 130 6.76 -19.46 11.62
N ASN A 131 6.75 -20.73 11.24
CA ASN A 131 5.66 -21.37 10.51
C ASN A 131 4.49 -21.75 11.45
N THR A 132 3.93 -20.74 12.11
CA THR A 132 2.73 -20.84 12.95
C THR A 132 1.47 -20.62 12.09
N LYS A 133 0.29 -20.83 12.68
CA LYS A 133 -1.00 -20.42 12.07
C LYS A 133 -1.68 -19.43 13.01
N PRO A 134 -1.74 -18.12 12.69
CA PRO A 134 -1.17 -17.44 11.51
C PRO A 134 0.37 -17.42 11.52
N ILE A 135 1.01 -17.13 10.38
CA ILE A 135 2.48 -17.05 10.29
C ILE A 135 2.97 -15.85 11.09
N THR A 136 4.07 -16.05 11.80
CA THR A 136 4.74 -15.00 12.57
C THR A 136 6.08 -14.68 11.96
N VAL A 137 6.29 -13.41 11.60
CA VAL A 137 7.61 -12.88 11.25
C VAL A 137 8.08 -12.01 12.39
N LEU A 138 9.25 -12.31 12.95
CA LEU A 138 9.97 -11.39 13.83
C LEU A 138 10.91 -10.57 12.97
N CYS A 139 10.68 -9.27 12.93
CA CYS A 139 11.52 -8.32 12.21
C CYS A 139 12.78 -8.00 13.03
N PRO A 140 13.90 -7.68 12.36
CA PRO A 140 15.14 -7.36 13.06
C PRO A 140 15.06 -6.06 13.84
N ASN A 141 15.82 -5.94 14.93
CA ASN A 141 15.79 -4.76 15.79
C ASN A 141 16.22 -3.48 15.06
N GLN A 142 17.12 -3.59 14.08
CA GLN A 142 17.58 -2.44 13.29
C GLN A 142 16.60 -1.93 12.24
N ILE A 143 15.43 -2.58 12.04
CA ILE A 143 14.40 -2.04 11.14
C ILE A 143 13.94 -0.69 11.65
N THR A 144 13.86 0.32 10.76
CA THR A 144 13.39 1.64 11.16
C THR A 144 11.87 1.65 11.34
N PHE A 145 11.35 2.66 12.03
CA PHE A 145 9.89 2.83 12.17
C PHE A 145 9.22 2.94 10.80
N TYR A 146 9.82 3.71 9.90
CA TYR A 146 9.33 3.87 8.53
C TYR A 146 9.33 2.53 7.78
N ASP A 147 10.48 1.83 7.74
CA ASP A 147 10.63 0.56 7.01
C ASP A 147 9.65 -0.50 7.51
N PHE A 148 9.46 -0.58 8.83
CA PHE A 148 8.51 -1.52 9.42
C PHE A 148 7.08 -1.24 8.98
N ASN A 149 6.66 0.02 8.99
CA ASN A 149 5.32 0.42 8.57
C ASN A 149 5.10 0.20 7.07
N ILE A 150 6.08 0.53 6.22
CA ILE A 150 6.02 0.24 4.79
C ILE A 150 5.90 -1.27 4.55
N LEU A 151 6.66 -2.09 5.27
CA LEU A 151 6.56 -3.54 5.17
C LEU A 151 5.17 -4.05 5.60
N ILE A 152 4.62 -3.55 6.72
CA ILE A 152 3.25 -3.88 7.15
C ILE A 152 2.25 -3.53 6.05
N GLN A 153 2.38 -2.33 5.49
CA GLN A 153 1.49 -1.84 4.45
C GLN A 153 1.55 -2.72 3.20
N HIS A 154 2.76 -3.05 2.75
CA HIS A 154 3.00 -3.96 1.64
C HIS A 154 2.35 -5.34 1.87
N VAL A 155 2.58 -5.94 3.06
CA VAL A 155 2.01 -7.25 3.42
C VAL A 155 0.48 -7.19 3.48
N CYS A 156 -0.10 -6.19 4.16
CA CYS A 156 -1.55 -6.04 4.29
C CYS A 156 -2.25 -5.80 2.95
N ASN A 157 -1.60 -5.10 2.03
CA ASN A 157 -2.14 -4.84 0.69
C ASN A 157 -2.20 -6.11 -0.17
N LYS A 158 -1.32 -7.08 0.07
CA LYS A 158 -1.25 -8.35 -0.68
C LYS A 158 -2.00 -9.48 0.02
N VAL A 159 -2.06 -9.46 1.35
CA VAL A 159 -2.64 -10.50 2.19
C VAL A 159 -3.60 -9.87 3.19
N LYS A 160 -4.90 -10.12 2.98
CA LYS A 160 -5.94 -9.77 3.95
C LYS A 160 -5.69 -10.46 5.29
N GLU A 161 -6.15 -9.87 6.38
CA GLU A 161 -5.92 -10.40 7.73
C GLU A 161 -4.41 -10.54 8.04
N SER A 162 -3.70 -9.45 7.79
CA SER A 162 -2.33 -9.27 8.26
C SER A 162 -2.27 -8.07 9.19
N TRP A 163 -1.38 -8.15 10.17
CA TRP A 163 -1.19 -7.14 11.20
C TRP A 163 0.29 -6.96 11.50
N GLY A 164 0.70 -5.70 11.62
CA GLY A 164 1.91 -5.33 12.32
C GLY A 164 1.67 -5.27 13.81
N ILE A 165 2.64 -5.72 14.60
CA ILE A 165 2.56 -5.70 16.06
C ILE A 165 3.86 -5.14 16.58
N PHE A 166 3.72 -4.17 17.47
CA PHE A 166 4.82 -3.61 18.23
C PHE A 166 4.58 -3.93 19.70
N ASN A 167 5.62 -4.43 20.37
CA ASN A 167 5.55 -4.75 21.79
C ASN A 167 6.82 -4.29 22.51
N SER A 168 6.69 -3.29 23.37
CA SER A 168 7.73 -2.84 24.30
C SER A 168 7.22 -2.88 25.73
N ARG A 169 8.08 -2.51 26.69
CA ARG A 169 7.67 -2.38 28.10
C ARG A 169 6.63 -1.27 28.31
N ASN A 170 6.68 -0.24 27.47
CA ASN A 170 5.88 0.97 27.63
C ASN A 170 4.63 0.96 26.76
N LEU A 171 4.68 0.28 25.62
CA LEU A 171 3.64 0.34 24.62
C LEU A 171 3.53 -0.97 23.84
N SER A 172 2.29 -1.47 23.76
CA SER A 172 1.93 -2.57 22.86
C SER A 172 0.78 -2.13 21.97
N TYR A 173 0.91 -2.34 20.66
CA TYR A 173 -0.13 -2.05 19.69
C TYR A 173 -0.15 -3.05 18.54
N TYR A 174 -1.31 -3.18 17.89
CA TYR A 174 -1.41 -3.75 16.55
C TYR A 174 -1.72 -2.65 15.54
N SER A 175 -1.33 -2.85 14.29
CA SER A 175 -1.60 -1.95 13.18
C SER A 175 -1.81 -2.72 11.88
N TYR A 176 -2.51 -2.11 10.92
CA TYR A 176 -2.74 -2.68 9.60
C TYR A 176 -2.96 -1.57 8.57
N SER A 177 -2.75 -1.88 7.29
CA SER A 177 -3.01 -0.95 6.18
C SER A 177 -4.50 -0.65 6.08
N ASP A 178 -4.88 0.62 6.13
CA ASP A 178 -6.27 1.00 5.90
C ASP A 178 -6.62 0.85 4.41
N GLU A 179 -7.59 0.00 4.09
CA GLU A 179 -8.03 -0.23 2.71
C GLU A 179 -8.67 1.03 2.08
N ASN A 180 -9.07 2.00 2.92
CA ASN A 180 -9.66 3.26 2.47
C ASN A 180 -8.60 4.33 2.20
N THR A 181 -7.32 4.14 2.49
CA THR A 181 -6.34 5.20 2.23
C THR A 181 -5.00 4.62 1.80
N ILE A 182 -4.39 5.22 0.78
CA ILE A 182 -3.21 4.62 0.14
C ILE A 182 -2.01 4.60 1.08
N HIS A 183 -1.87 5.57 1.99
CA HIS A 183 -0.66 5.77 2.80
C HIS A 183 -0.90 5.77 4.32
N ASN A 184 -2.11 5.42 4.78
CA ASN A 184 -2.33 5.30 6.23
C ASN A 184 -2.28 3.85 6.69
N ILE A 185 -1.63 3.71 7.83
CA ILE A 185 -1.75 2.56 8.69
C ILE A 185 -2.58 3.01 9.89
N VAL A 186 -3.55 2.20 10.28
CA VAL A 186 -4.36 2.44 11.47
C VAL A 186 -4.16 1.31 12.46
N GLY A 187 -4.40 1.60 13.73
CA GLY A 187 -4.18 0.61 14.77
C GLY A 187 -4.76 1.00 16.11
N GLN A 188 -4.53 0.12 17.08
CA GLN A 188 -4.98 0.33 18.44
C GLN A 188 -3.95 -0.21 19.43
N THR A 189 -3.73 0.56 20.50
CA THR A 189 -2.91 0.11 21.63
C THR A 189 -3.68 -0.91 22.47
N ILE A 190 -2.98 -1.67 23.31
CA ILE A 190 -3.61 -2.61 24.25
C ILE A 190 -4.54 -1.91 25.25
N THR A 191 -4.31 -0.62 25.52
CA THR A 191 -5.17 0.22 26.38
C THR A 191 -6.40 0.76 25.66
N GLY A 192 -6.58 0.44 24.38
CA GLY A 192 -7.73 0.83 23.58
C GLY A 192 -7.58 2.14 22.80
N GLN A 193 -6.45 2.84 22.93
CA GLN A 193 -6.23 4.08 22.20
C GLN A 193 -6.02 3.80 20.71
N LYS A 194 -6.85 4.41 19.87
CA LYS A 194 -6.73 4.30 18.41
C LYS A 194 -5.79 5.36 17.84
N PHE A 195 -5.09 4.99 16.77
CA PHE A 195 -4.12 5.87 16.12
C PHE A 195 -4.02 5.61 14.63
N SER A 196 -3.40 6.57 13.94
CA SER A 196 -2.96 6.44 12.56
C SER A 196 -1.47 6.76 12.43
N ILE A 197 -0.86 6.25 11.38
CA ILE A 197 0.51 6.52 10.93
C ILE A 197 0.37 6.85 9.45
N TYR A 198 0.90 7.99 9.02
CA TYR A 198 0.87 8.39 7.62
C TYR A 198 2.27 8.25 7.05
N THR A 199 2.47 7.21 6.24
CA THR A 199 3.81 6.74 5.89
C THR A 199 4.64 7.77 5.13
N LEU A 200 4.03 8.72 4.41
CA LEU A 200 4.76 9.79 3.72
C LEU A 200 5.27 10.90 4.67
N ASP A 201 4.57 11.21 5.77
CA ASP A 201 5.07 12.19 6.75
C ASP A 201 6.26 11.63 7.53
N ASP A 202 6.20 10.34 7.84
CA ASP A 202 7.13 9.71 8.78
C ASP A 202 8.48 9.36 8.13
N LEU A 203 8.66 9.71 6.85
CA LEU A 203 9.97 9.79 6.17
C LEU A 203 10.93 10.77 6.89
N TYR A 204 10.39 11.73 7.63
CA TYR A 204 11.13 12.80 8.32
C TYR A 204 11.40 12.55 9.82
N ASN A 205 11.42 11.29 10.28
CA ASN A 205 11.74 10.89 11.66
C ASN A 205 10.68 11.20 12.74
N GLU A 206 9.42 11.41 12.37
CA GLU A 206 8.32 11.48 13.34
C GLU A 206 7.95 10.07 13.85
N LYS A 207 8.65 9.58 14.88
CA LYS A 207 8.34 8.30 15.56
C LYS A 207 7.16 8.46 16.52
N TYR A 208 6.00 8.91 16.02
CA TYR A 208 4.80 9.15 16.84
C TYR A 208 3.60 8.38 16.33
N LEU A 209 2.76 7.91 17.26
CA LEU A 209 1.40 7.48 16.94
C LEU A 209 0.47 8.69 17.03
N LYS A 210 -0.15 9.06 15.91
CA LYS A 210 -1.13 10.15 15.83
C LYS A 210 -2.46 9.64 16.37
N LEU A 211 -2.78 9.96 17.62
CA LEU A 211 -3.98 9.48 18.30
C LEU A 211 -5.24 10.11 17.70
N ASN A 212 -6.27 9.29 17.49
CA ASN A 212 -7.59 9.72 17.03
C ASN A 212 -8.64 8.65 17.41
N GLN A 213 -9.52 8.95 18.36
CA GLN A 213 -10.52 7.98 18.85
C GLN A 213 -11.71 7.78 17.90
N ASP A 214 -11.90 8.70 16.96
CA ASP A 214 -12.96 8.63 15.95
C ASP A 214 -12.61 7.64 14.83
N LEU A 215 -11.38 7.12 14.81
CA LEU A 215 -10.96 6.07 13.88
C LEU A 215 -11.82 4.81 14.04
N SER A 216 -12.17 4.20 12.92
CA SER A 216 -12.74 2.86 12.89
C SER A 216 -11.61 1.85 12.71
N VAL A 217 -11.42 0.95 13.68
CA VAL A 217 -10.34 -0.05 13.67
C VAL A 217 -10.91 -1.47 13.74
N LYS A 218 -10.32 -2.39 12.97
CA LYS A 218 -10.67 -3.82 12.98
C LYS A 218 -10.29 -4.42 14.33
N LYS A 219 -11.15 -5.28 14.89
CA LYS A 219 -10.84 -6.00 16.14
C LYS A 219 -9.66 -6.96 15.91
N PHE A 220 -8.67 -6.91 16.79
CA PHE A 220 -7.54 -7.82 16.82
C PHE A 220 -7.64 -8.74 18.04
N ASP A 221 -7.28 -10.01 17.89
CA ASP A 221 -7.21 -10.96 18.99
C ASP A 221 -5.83 -10.95 19.63
N TRP A 222 -5.74 -10.38 20.83
CA TRP A 222 -4.50 -10.26 21.59
C TRP A 222 -3.94 -11.60 22.08
N SER A 223 -4.73 -12.68 22.05
CA SER A 223 -4.25 -14.02 22.43
C SER A 223 -3.03 -14.46 21.62
N PHE A 224 -2.92 -14.01 20.36
CA PHE A 224 -1.79 -14.32 19.49
C PHE A 224 -0.46 -13.73 19.98
N VAL A 225 -0.48 -12.69 20.83
CA VAL A 225 0.72 -12.01 21.35
C VAL A 225 1.11 -12.51 22.74
N GLN A 226 0.15 -12.99 23.54
CA GLN A 226 0.36 -13.33 24.96
C GLN A 226 1.12 -14.64 25.23
N HIS A 227 1.37 -15.47 24.21
CA HIS A 227 2.09 -16.75 24.35
C HIS A 227 3.63 -16.63 24.47
N ARG A 228 4.16 -15.48 24.94
CA ARG A 228 5.60 -15.23 25.08
C ARG A 228 6.04 -14.78 26.49
N ASN A 229 5.22 -15.00 27.52
CA ASN A 229 5.66 -14.86 28.92
C ASN A 229 6.01 -16.23 29.49
#